data_AF-D3Q4D9-F1
#
_entry.id   AF-D3Q4D9-F1
#
_cell.length_a   1.000
_cell.length_b   1.000
_cell.length_c   1.000
_cell.angle_alpha   90.00
_cell.angle_beta   90.00
_cell.angle_gamma   90.00
#
_symmetry.space_group_name_H-M   'P 1'
#
loop_
_entity.id
_entity.type
_entity.pdbx_description
1 polymer ?
#
loop_
_entity_poly.entity_id
_entity_poly.type
_entity_poly.pdbx_seq_one_letter_code
_entity_poly.pdbx_strand_id
1 'polypeptide(L)'
;MKKWYNSLSPGEQFGAVVGGTVGALIFLFAMCGFVGVLADSDGTNVSHVGASTSASASESPTASSPSASSKSPSPEPSTSSEKPSPKPSKSESPSPPPKPDLCGAPQNPYGYNYCGTGGVVHDPPGDICFYFECIDYFDEGKGYMVACDDGMVSMSGGRSGACSYHGGVGRTVYGG
;
A
#
# COMPACT_ATOMS: atom_id res chain seq x y z
N MET A 1 -15.56 -2.46 -13.00
CA MET A 1 -16.46 -3.28 -12.15
C MET A 1 -15.92 -3.25 -10.73
N LYS A 2 -16.79 -3.17 -9.71
CA LYS A 2 -16.59 -3.14 -8.23
C LYS A 2 -17.26 -1.88 -7.67
N LYS A 3 -18.59 -1.79 -7.63
CA LYS A 3 -19.52 -2.34 -6.62
C LYS A 3 -19.05 -2.13 -5.16
N TRP A 4 -19.68 -1.14 -4.52
CA TRP A 4 -20.28 -1.18 -3.18
C TRP A 4 -19.48 -1.85 -2.04
N TYR A 5 -18.92 -1.02 -1.16
CA TYR A 5 -18.87 -1.27 0.29
C TYR A 5 -19.12 0.07 0.98
N ASN A 6 -20.38 0.36 1.36
CA ASN A 6 -20.87 0.18 2.72
C ASN A 6 -19.85 0.58 3.80
N SER A 7 -20.00 1.85 4.18
CA SER A 7 -19.75 2.42 5.50
C SER A 7 -20.04 1.41 6.61
N LEU A 8 -18.99 0.87 7.20
CA LEU A 8 -19.02 0.25 8.52
C LEU A 8 -17.84 0.81 9.30
N SER A 9 -18.13 1.84 10.09
CA SER A 9 -17.27 2.23 11.21
C SER A 9 -17.29 1.12 12.26
N PRO A 10 -16.13 0.80 12.85
CA PRO A 10 -16.09 0.48 14.27
C PRO A 10 -15.18 1.51 14.95
N GLY A 11 -15.83 2.51 15.55
CA GLY A 11 -15.31 3.07 16.79
C GLY A 11 -15.48 2.07 17.92
N GLU A 12 -14.79 2.36 19.02
CA GLU A 12 -14.79 1.69 20.33
C GLU A 12 -13.75 0.57 20.51
N GLN A 13 -12.57 0.90 21.07
CA GLN A 13 -12.26 1.08 22.50
C GLN A 13 -11.85 -0.24 23.17
N PHE A 14 -10.54 -0.49 23.24
CA PHE A 14 -9.95 -1.25 24.35
C PHE A 14 -8.61 -0.62 24.73
N GLY A 15 -8.70 0.41 25.58
CA GLY A 15 -7.62 0.76 26.49
C GLY A 15 -7.68 -0.14 27.73
N ALA A 16 -6.53 -0.70 28.11
CA ALA A 16 -6.07 -1.11 29.45
C ALA A 16 -4.90 -2.09 29.25
N VAL A 17 -3.64 -1.65 29.22
CA VAL A 17 -2.78 -1.43 30.41
C VAL A 17 -2.90 -2.55 31.45
N VAL A 18 -2.07 -3.57 31.31
CA VAL A 18 -1.40 -4.34 32.38
C VAL A 18 -0.09 -4.82 31.72
N GLY A 19 1.13 -4.46 32.10
CA GLY A 19 1.68 -4.21 33.43
C GLY A 19 2.49 -5.44 33.88
N GLY A 20 3.80 -5.47 33.58
CA GLY A 20 4.78 -6.44 34.12
C GLY A 20 4.99 -7.68 33.23
N THR A 21 6.14 -7.84 32.56
CA THR A 21 7.30 -8.54 33.15
C THR A 21 8.54 -8.39 32.24
N VAL A 22 8.99 -7.15 32.02
CA VAL A 22 10.37 -6.91 31.54
C VAL A 22 11.26 -6.82 32.77
N GLY A 23 12.12 -7.81 33.02
CA GLY A 23 13.09 -7.67 34.11
C GLY A 23 13.89 -8.90 34.56
N ALA A 24 13.90 -10.04 33.85
CA ALA A 24 14.64 -11.22 34.36
C ALA A 24 15.36 -12.09 33.30
N LEU A 25 15.47 -11.66 32.03
CA LEU A 25 16.16 -12.43 30.98
C LEU A 25 17.18 -11.61 30.16
N ILE A 26 17.60 -10.44 30.66
CA ILE A 26 18.57 -9.55 29.98
C ILE A 26 19.94 -9.50 30.71
N PHE A 27 20.15 -10.31 31.76
CA PHE A 27 21.40 -10.31 32.54
C PHE A 27 22.16 -11.66 32.57
N LEU A 28 21.84 -12.60 31.67
CA LEU A 28 22.46 -13.94 31.63
C LEU A 28 22.98 -14.34 30.23
N PHE A 29 23.33 -13.35 29.40
CA PHE A 29 24.03 -13.56 28.11
C PHE A 29 25.28 -12.67 27.97
N ALA A 30 25.76 -12.10 29.07
CA ALA A 30 27.08 -11.46 29.16
C ALA A 30 27.96 -12.32 30.08
N MET A 31 29.09 -12.82 29.55
CA MET A 31 30.12 -13.63 30.23
C MET A 31 29.96 -15.16 30.14
N CYS A 32 30.05 -15.70 28.93
CA CYS A 32 30.79 -16.93 28.65
C CYS A 32 31.11 -16.98 27.16
N GLY A 33 32.28 -16.47 26.78
CA GLY A 33 32.83 -16.75 25.46
C GLY A 33 33.14 -18.23 25.32
N PHE A 34 32.89 -18.81 24.16
CA PHE A 34 33.60 -20.00 23.71
C PHE A 34 33.83 -19.92 22.20
N VAL A 35 35.11 -19.69 21.87
CA VAL A 35 35.97 -20.42 20.92
C VAL A 35 35.37 -20.85 19.58
N GLY A 36 36.04 -20.43 18.51
CA GLY A 36 35.71 -20.78 17.13
C GLY A 36 35.75 -22.28 16.82
N VAL A 37 34.98 -22.64 15.79
CA VAL A 37 35.11 -23.90 15.05
C VAL A 37 35.24 -23.53 13.57
N LEU A 38 36.41 -23.84 13.03
CA LEU A 38 36.64 -24.07 11.61
C LEU A 38 36.32 -25.55 11.36
N ALA A 39 35.32 -25.85 10.54
CA ALA A 39 35.17 -27.15 9.89
C ALA A 39 34.31 -27.03 8.64
N ASP A 40 34.72 -27.80 7.64
CA ASP A 40 34.42 -27.77 6.22
C ASP A 40 33.43 -28.89 5.85
N SER A 41 32.78 -28.73 4.70
CA SER A 41 32.27 -29.77 3.78
C SER A 41 30.93 -30.52 3.98
N ASP A 42 30.35 -30.72 2.78
CA ASP A 42 29.47 -31.78 2.28
C ASP A 42 27.98 -31.84 2.67
N GLY A 43 27.15 -31.42 1.70
CA GLY A 43 26.33 -32.37 0.95
C GLY A 43 25.24 -33.12 1.70
N THR A 44 23.99 -32.65 1.59
CA THR A 44 22.86 -33.58 1.58
C THR A 44 21.74 -33.05 0.70
N ASN A 45 21.74 -33.58 -0.53
CA ASN A 45 20.61 -33.60 -1.46
C ASN A 45 19.49 -34.43 -0.80
N VAL A 46 18.46 -33.78 -0.26
CA VAL A 46 17.26 -34.49 0.18
C VAL A 46 16.26 -34.49 -0.97
N SER A 47 16.35 -35.56 -1.76
CA SER A 47 15.31 -35.98 -2.68
C SER A 47 14.09 -36.44 -1.87
N HIS A 48 13.07 -35.59 -1.73
CA HIS A 48 11.75 -36.05 -1.32
C HIS A 48 10.98 -36.54 -2.54
N VAL A 49 11.07 -37.85 -2.76
CA VAL A 49 10.17 -38.61 -3.62
C VAL A 49 8.83 -38.85 -2.91
N GLY A 50 7.75 -38.44 -3.58
CA GLY A 50 6.53 -39.23 -3.71
C GLY A 50 5.55 -39.28 -2.54
N ALA A 51 4.42 -38.58 -2.69
CA ALA A 51 3.10 -39.21 -2.52
C ALA A 51 2.05 -38.44 -3.33
N SER A 52 1.69 -39.02 -4.46
CA SER A 52 0.49 -38.69 -5.23
C SER A 52 -0.77 -38.99 -4.41
N THR A 53 -1.67 -38.03 -4.33
CA THR A 53 -3.11 -38.28 -4.23
C THR A 53 -3.85 -37.40 -5.22
N SER A 54 -4.32 -38.04 -6.30
CA SER A 54 -5.30 -37.51 -7.23
C SER A 54 -6.70 -37.55 -6.62
N ALA A 55 -7.45 -36.45 -6.76
CA ALA A 55 -8.85 -36.37 -7.19
C ALA A 55 -9.33 -34.92 -6.96
N SER A 56 -9.51 -34.11 -8.02
CA SER A 56 -10.70 -34.09 -8.88
C SER A 56 -11.91 -33.42 -8.22
N ALA A 57 -12.00 -32.10 -8.40
CA ALA A 57 -13.27 -31.39 -8.55
C ALA A 57 -13.06 -30.23 -9.53
N SER A 58 -13.37 -30.51 -10.79
CA SER A 58 -13.49 -29.55 -11.88
C SER A 58 -14.89 -28.94 -11.81
N GLU A 59 -15.03 -27.76 -11.23
CA GLU A 59 -16.26 -26.97 -11.38
C GLU A 59 -16.11 -26.02 -12.57
N SER A 60 -16.99 -26.26 -13.54
CA SER A 60 -17.05 -25.60 -14.83
C SER A 60 -17.63 -24.17 -14.70
N PRO A 61 -17.15 -23.19 -15.49
CA PRO A 61 -17.60 -21.81 -15.41
C PRO A 61 -19.03 -21.65 -15.94
N THR A 62 -19.90 -21.03 -15.13
CA THR A 62 -21.18 -20.52 -15.62
C THR A 62 -20.95 -19.17 -16.30
N ALA A 63 -20.85 -19.21 -17.62
CA ALA A 63 -20.98 -18.04 -18.48
C ALA A 63 -22.40 -17.49 -18.38
N SER A 64 -22.56 -16.26 -17.88
CA SER A 64 -23.80 -15.49 -17.98
C SER A 64 -23.67 -14.41 -19.05
N SER A 65 -24.67 -14.46 -19.93
CA SER A 65 -24.87 -13.72 -21.18
C SER A 65 -24.87 -12.19 -21.04
N PRO A 66 -24.50 -11.43 -22.10
CA PRO A 66 -24.58 -9.98 -22.14
C PRO A 66 -26.03 -9.48 -22.20
N SER A 67 -26.39 -8.56 -21.29
CA SER A 67 -27.60 -7.74 -21.43
C SER A 67 -27.24 -6.41 -22.06
N ALA A 68 -27.57 -6.26 -23.34
CA ALA A 68 -27.69 -4.97 -23.99
C ALA A 68 -28.87 -4.21 -23.39
N SER A 69 -28.64 -2.99 -22.91
CA SER A 69 -29.73 -2.03 -22.72
C SER A 69 -29.27 -0.63 -23.12
N SER A 70 -29.82 -0.24 -24.26
CA SER A 70 -29.82 1.09 -24.86
C SER A 70 -30.67 2.04 -24.02
N LYS A 71 -30.19 3.28 -23.80
CA LYS A 71 -30.86 4.51 -24.26
C LYS A 71 -30.12 5.78 -23.83
N SER A 72 -29.73 6.54 -24.86
CA SER A 72 -29.49 7.99 -24.86
C SER A 72 -30.76 8.74 -24.45
N PRO A 73 -30.62 9.82 -23.66
CA PRO A 73 -30.84 11.14 -24.26
C PRO A 73 -29.80 12.21 -23.86
N SER A 74 -29.45 13.01 -24.87
CA SER A 74 -28.80 14.32 -24.87
C SER A 74 -29.82 15.31 -25.48
N PRO A 75 -29.74 16.66 -25.37
CA PRO A 75 -29.17 17.57 -24.37
C PRO A 75 -30.24 18.57 -23.83
N GLU A 76 -29.90 19.40 -22.84
CA GLU A 76 -30.59 20.70 -22.70
C GLU A 76 -29.59 21.84 -22.39
N PRO A 77 -29.50 22.87 -23.24
CA PRO A 77 -28.65 24.05 -23.02
C PRO A 77 -29.37 25.06 -22.12
N SER A 78 -28.91 25.20 -20.88
CA SER A 78 -29.31 26.32 -20.03
C SER A 78 -28.44 27.54 -20.34
N THR A 79 -28.99 28.41 -21.18
CA THR A 79 -28.53 29.78 -21.40
C THR A 79 -29.04 30.62 -20.24
N SER A 80 -28.15 31.09 -19.35
CA SER A 80 -28.50 32.08 -18.34
C SER A 80 -27.63 33.31 -18.51
N SER A 81 -28.31 34.43 -18.78
CA SER A 81 -27.78 35.77 -19.07
C SER A 81 -26.74 36.26 -18.08
N GLU A 82 -25.61 36.69 -18.62
CA GLU A 82 -24.59 37.45 -17.91
C GLU A 82 -25.11 38.85 -17.55
N LYS A 83 -24.89 39.21 -16.29
CA LYS A 83 -24.99 40.58 -15.77
C LYS A 83 -23.67 41.31 -16.09
N PRO A 84 -23.69 42.57 -16.54
CA PRO A 84 -22.48 43.31 -16.88
C PRO A 84 -21.59 43.53 -15.66
N SER A 85 -20.35 43.03 -15.78
CA SER A 85 -19.30 43.04 -14.76
C SER A 85 -18.52 44.37 -14.77
N PRO A 86 -18.09 44.88 -13.59
CA PRO A 86 -17.28 46.07 -13.46
C PRO A 86 -15.87 45.94 -14.09
N LYS A 87 -15.33 47.13 -14.43
CA LYS A 87 -14.04 47.42 -15.08
C LYS A 87 -12.86 46.59 -14.52
N PRO A 88 -12.04 45.95 -15.38
CA PRO A 88 -10.92 45.12 -14.95
C PRO A 88 -9.82 45.97 -14.32
N SER A 89 -9.73 45.90 -13.00
CA SER A 89 -8.48 46.16 -12.29
C SER A 89 -7.49 45.08 -12.74
N LYS A 90 -6.28 45.47 -13.18
CA LYS A 90 -5.18 44.52 -13.40
C LYS A 90 -4.79 43.94 -12.04
N SER A 91 -5.54 42.94 -11.61
CA SER A 91 -5.18 42.06 -10.51
C SER A 91 -4.00 41.25 -11.01
N GLU A 92 -2.82 41.51 -10.47
CA GLU A 92 -1.68 40.62 -10.66
C GLU A 92 -2.11 39.25 -10.17
N SER A 93 -2.22 38.30 -11.10
CA SER A 93 -2.56 36.92 -10.76
C SER A 93 -1.43 36.40 -9.87
N PRO A 94 -1.73 35.89 -8.66
CA PRO A 94 -0.70 35.27 -7.84
C PRO A 94 -0.06 34.15 -8.66
N SER A 95 1.27 34.11 -8.67
CA SER A 95 1.98 32.98 -9.27
C SER A 95 1.55 31.70 -8.55
N PRO A 96 1.32 30.60 -9.29
CA PRO A 96 0.96 29.33 -8.67
C PRO A 96 2.08 28.90 -7.72
N PRO A 97 1.75 28.24 -6.60
CA PRO A 97 2.74 27.73 -5.67
C PRO A 97 3.71 26.77 -6.37
N PRO A 98 4.98 26.71 -5.94
CA PRO A 98 5.94 25.75 -6.47
C PRO A 98 5.41 24.32 -6.30
N LYS A 99 5.61 23.48 -7.32
CA LYS A 99 5.21 22.07 -7.25
C LYS A 99 6.07 21.35 -6.21
N PRO A 100 5.49 20.48 -5.37
CA PRO A 100 6.26 19.65 -4.44
C PRO A 100 7.26 18.77 -5.20
N ASP A 101 8.46 18.59 -4.63
CA ASP A 101 9.38 17.54 -5.09
C ASP A 101 8.87 16.19 -4.56
N LEU A 102 8.76 15.21 -5.47
CA LEU A 102 8.24 13.89 -5.17
C LEU A 102 9.33 12.81 -5.15
N CYS A 103 10.57 13.17 -5.50
CA CYS A 103 11.73 12.27 -5.56
C CYS A 103 11.46 10.97 -6.34
N GLY A 104 10.71 11.10 -7.44
CA GLY A 104 10.33 9.99 -8.31
C GLY A 104 9.03 9.29 -7.93
N ALA A 105 8.35 9.70 -6.85
CA ALA A 105 6.98 9.24 -6.62
C ALA A 105 6.03 9.81 -7.70
N PRO A 106 5.02 9.04 -8.11
CA PRO A 106 3.96 9.53 -8.98
C PRO A 106 3.27 10.77 -8.42
N GLN A 107 2.79 11.63 -9.31
CA GLN A 107 1.99 12.78 -8.91
C GLN A 107 0.69 12.32 -8.25
N ASN A 108 0.49 12.73 -7.01
CA ASN A 108 -0.66 12.34 -6.19
C ASN A 108 -1.16 13.55 -5.38
N PRO A 109 -2.45 13.59 -5.00
CA PRO A 109 -3.02 14.72 -4.26
C PRO A 109 -2.66 14.70 -2.76
N TYR A 110 -2.04 13.63 -2.27
CA TYR A 110 -1.79 13.38 -0.86
C TYR A 110 -0.43 13.89 -0.37
N GLY A 111 0.40 14.43 -1.27
CA GLY A 111 1.76 14.85 -0.94
C GLY A 111 2.72 13.69 -0.69
N TYR A 112 2.35 12.47 -1.10
CA TYR A 112 3.19 11.31 -0.88
C TYR A 112 4.43 11.37 -1.77
N ASN A 113 5.58 11.11 -1.18
CA ASN A 113 6.87 11.29 -1.81
C ASN A 113 7.86 10.17 -1.41
N TYR A 114 8.95 10.06 -2.14
CA TYR A 114 10.08 9.16 -1.81
C TYR A 114 11.31 9.93 -1.30
N CYS A 115 11.12 11.16 -0.82
CA CYS A 115 12.22 12.07 -0.48
C CYS A 115 12.82 11.83 0.90
N GLY A 116 12.23 10.96 1.72
CA GLY A 116 12.62 10.84 3.13
C GLY A 116 12.08 11.96 4.02
N THR A 117 11.25 12.86 3.46
CA THR A 117 10.70 14.02 4.17
C THR A 117 9.26 13.77 4.57
N GLY A 118 8.95 14.03 5.84
CA GLY A 118 7.62 13.78 6.41
C GLY A 118 7.57 12.52 7.27
N GLY A 119 6.35 12.06 7.55
CA GLY A 119 6.11 10.82 8.31
C GLY A 119 5.90 9.63 7.39
N VAL A 120 6.18 8.42 7.87
CA VAL A 120 5.79 7.20 7.14
C VAL A 120 4.27 7.05 7.11
N VAL A 121 3.74 6.52 6.00
CA VAL A 121 2.29 6.43 5.80
C VAL A 121 1.76 5.09 6.32
N HIS A 122 1.00 5.11 7.41
CA HIS A 122 0.40 3.91 8.02
C HIS A 122 -1.03 3.63 7.55
N ASP A 123 -1.77 4.67 7.20
CA ASP A 123 -3.18 4.59 6.82
C ASP A 123 -3.39 5.37 5.51
N PRO A 124 -2.94 4.83 4.36
CA PRO A 124 -3.18 5.47 3.10
C PRO A 124 -4.69 5.48 2.77
N PRO A 125 -5.16 6.50 2.04
CA PRO A 125 -6.55 6.52 1.58
C PRO A 125 -6.81 5.36 0.60
N GLY A 126 -8.01 4.80 0.62
CA GLY A 126 -8.34 3.59 -0.17
C GLY A 126 -8.31 3.77 -1.69
N ASP A 127 -8.13 4.99 -2.17
CA ASP A 127 -8.00 5.34 -3.58
C ASP A 127 -6.51 5.52 -3.98
N ILE A 128 -5.57 5.22 -3.09
CA ILE A 128 -4.13 5.40 -3.34
C ILE A 128 -3.62 4.62 -4.54
N CYS A 129 -4.22 3.45 -4.81
CA CYS A 129 -3.85 2.57 -5.92
C CYS A 129 -4.27 3.11 -7.30
N PHE A 130 -4.90 4.29 -7.37
CA PHE A 130 -5.06 5.02 -8.64
C PHE A 130 -3.82 5.83 -9.02
N TYR A 131 -2.97 6.17 -8.04
CA TYR A 131 -1.77 6.97 -8.24
C TYR A 131 -0.50 6.11 -8.18
N PHE A 132 -0.54 5.02 -7.42
CA PHE A 132 0.56 4.08 -7.26
C PHE A 132 0.13 2.69 -7.74
N GLU A 133 1.07 1.93 -8.31
CA GLU A 133 0.82 0.52 -8.62
C GLU A 133 0.89 -0.30 -7.33
N CYS A 134 -0.26 -0.67 -6.78
CA CYS A 134 -0.32 -1.48 -5.57
C CYS A 134 -0.13 -2.97 -5.88
N ILE A 135 0.54 -3.68 -4.98
CA ILE A 135 0.54 -5.15 -4.99
C ILE A 135 -0.85 -5.71 -4.68
N ASP A 136 -1.07 -6.98 -5.01
CA ASP A 136 -2.24 -7.71 -4.52
C ASP A 136 -2.27 -7.71 -2.98
N TYR A 137 -3.48 -7.60 -2.42
CA TYR A 137 -3.72 -7.56 -0.98
C TYR A 137 -3.11 -6.34 -0.25
N PHE A 138 -2.85 -5.24 -0.96
CA PHE A 138 -2.35 -3.99 -0.37
C PHE A 138 -3.16 -3.54 0.85
N ASP A 139 -4.49 -3.50 0.74
CA ASP A 139 -5.40 -3.05 1.81
C ASP A 139 -5.39 -3.97 3.06
N GLU A 140 -4.95 -5.22 2.90
CA GLU A 140 -4.85 -6.19 4.00
C GLU A 140 -3.49 -6.11 4.71
N GLY A 141 -2.54 -5.38 4.13
CA GLY A 141 -1.20 -5.21 4.68
C GLY A 141 -1.19 -4.58 6.08
N LYS A 142 -0.02 -4.69 6.73
CA LYS A 142 0.23 -4.18 8.08
C LYS A 142 1.63 -3.60 8.11
N GLY A 143 1.79 -2.41 8.67
CA GLY A 143 3.06 -1.69 8.67
C GLY A 143 2.87 -0.28 8.15
N TYR A 144 3.82 0.19 7.35
CA TYR A 144 3.69 1.43 6.58
C TYR A 144 3.89 1.17 5.09
N MET A 145 3.47 2.13 4.28
CA MET A 145 3.55 2.09 2.83
C MET A 145 5.02 2.18 2.37
N VAL A 146 5.46 1.22 1.57
CA VAL A 146 6.78 1.17 0.95
C VAL A 146 6.65 0.88 -0.54
N ALA A 147 7.56 1.41 -1.35
CA ALA A 147 7.78 0.95 -2.72
C ALA A 147 8.78 -0.21 -2.70
N CYS A 148 8.38 -1.33 -3.29
CA CYS A 148 9.23 -2.49 -3.55
C CYS A 148 10.22 -2.18 -4.69
N ASP A 149 11.21 -3.07 -4.89
CA ASP A 149 12.27 -2.86 -5.89
C ASP A 149 11.73 -2.81 -7.33
N ASP A 150 10.65 -3.56 -7.60
CA ASP A 150 9.95 -3.55 -8.89
C ASP A 150 9.06 -2.33 -9.12
N GLY A 151 8.99 -1.40 -8.16
CA GLY A 151 8.20 -0.17 -8.24
C GLY A 151 6.76 -0.29 -7.75
N MET A 152 6.28 -1.49 -7.41
CA MET A 152 4.97 -1.67 -6.81
C MET A 152 4.98 -1.24 -5.33
N VAL A 153 3.83 -0.85 -4.80
CA VAL A 153 3.71 -0.38 -3.42
C VAL A 153 3.02 -1.44 -2.56
N SER A 154 3.57 -1.65 -1.35
CA SER A 154 3.09 -2.59 -0.34
C SER A 154 2.86 -1.91 1.01
N MET A 155 1.85 -2.35 1.75
CA MET A 155 1.63 -2.02 3.16
C MET A 155 2.41 -2.94 4.12
N SER A 156 3.59 -3.43 3.73
CA SER A 156 4.40 -4.36 4.55
C SER A 156 5.62 -3.70 5.23
N GLY A 157 5.80 -2.39 5.08
CA GLY A 157 6.95 -1.66 5.62
C GLY A 157 7.20 -1.89 7.10
N GLY A 158 8.47 -2.01 7.48
CA GLY A 158 8.90 -2.26 8.85
C GLY A 158 8.75 -3.72 9.33
N ARG A 159 8.32 -4.64 8.47
CA ARG A 159 8.21 -6.07 8.79
C ARG A 159 9.32 -6.88 8.15
N SER A 160 9.69 -7.98 8.81
CA SER A 160 10.59 -8.99 8.22
C SER A 160 9.95 -9.58 6.96
N GLY A 161 10.71 -9.66 5.88
CA GLY A 161 10.24 -10.17 4.59
C GLY A 161 9.36 -9.20 3.80
N ALA A 162 9.32 -7.90 4.16
CA ALA A 162 8.62 -6.88 3.38
C ALA A 162 9.07 -6.89 1.92
N CYS A 163 8.11 -6.85 0.99
CA CYS A 163 8.34 -6.93 -0.46
C CYS A 163 9.15 -8.16 -0.93
N SER A 164 9.23 -9.26 -0.17
CA SER A 164 10.07 -10.42 -0.51
C SER A 164 9.77 -11.04 -1.89
N TYR A 165 8.51 -11.04 -2.34
CA TYR A 165 8.12 -11.48 -3.68
C TYR A 165 8.37 -10.44 -4.79
N HIS A 166 8.74 -9.22 -4.41
CA HIS A 166 8.90 -8.04 -5.25
C HIS A 166 10.33 -7.45 -5.13
N GLY A 167 11.33 -8.31 -4.89
CA GLY A 167 12.75 -7.92 -4.83
C GLY A 167 13.20 -7.25 -3.52
N GLY A 168 12.31 -7.12 -2.53
CA GLY A 168 12.58 -6.44 -1.28
C GLY A 168 12.16 -4.98 -1.29
N VAL A 169 12.38 -4.29 -0.16
CA VAL A 169 12.01 -2.87 -0.01
C VAL A 169 13.02 -2.00 -0.77
N GLY A 170 12.54 -1.28 -1.78
CA GLY A 170 13.36 -0.32 -2.52
C GLY A 170 13.38 1.04 -1.84
N ARG A 171 12.20 1.59 -1.50
CA ARG A 171 12.06 2.94 -0.90
C ARG A 171 10.89 3.01 0.07
N THR A 172 10.99 3.85 1.08
CA THR A 172 9.86 4.17 1.96
C THR A 172 9.02 5.30 1.38
N VAL A 173 7.69 5.21 1.54
CA VAL A 173 6.77 6.28 1.15
C VAL A 173 6.50 7.17 2.36
N TYR A 174 6.64 8.48 2.16
CA TYR A 174 6.44 9.49 3.19
C TYR A 174 5.29 10.42 2.81
N GLY A 175 4.52 10.87 3.81
CA GLY A 175 3.52 11.94 3.66
C GLY A 175 3.99 13.23 4.34
N GLY A 176 3.83 14.35 3.65
CA GLY A 176 4.24 15.68 4.11
C GLY A 176 3.54 16.81 3.36
#